data_AF-A0A5C4QDM0-F1
#
_entry.id   AF-A0A5C4QDM0-F1
#
_cell.length_a   1.000
_cell.length_b   1.000
_cell.length_c   1.000
_cell.angle_alpha   90.00
_cell.angle_beta   90.00
_cell.angle_gamma   90.00
#
_symmetry.space_group_name_H-M   'P 1'
#
loop_
_entity.id
_entity.type
_entity.pdbx_description
1 polymer ?
#
loop_
_entity_poly.entity_id
_entity_poly.type
_entity_poly.pdbx_seq_one_letter_code
_entity_poly.pdbx_strand_id
1 'polypeptide(L)'
;SINATAASIVKYVSQRAGIGINAGAIRALGSPIRGGEAFHTGCIPFYKHFQTAVKSCSQGGVRGGAATVYYPFWHLEVESLLVLKNNRGVEDNRVRHMDYGVQLNKLMYQRLIKNGNITLFSPSDVPGLYEAFFADQDRFDALYEKYEADESIRKRTVKASELFSLLMQERASTGRIYIHNVDHSNTHSPFDPAVAPVRQSNLCLEIALPTKPLQHFHDENGEIALCTLSAFNLGKIEHLDELEELSELAVRALDALLDYQDYPIKAAEIGSMGRRSLGIGVINYAYYLAKHGVRYSDGSANDLTHRTFEAIQYYLLKASNKLAKELGPCRYFNETTYAQGILPIDTYKKDIDGLTQEPLHYDWESLRQEIKESGLRNSTLTALMPSETSSQISNATNGIEPPRGHVSIKASKDGILRQVVPDYENLSENYELLWDIPSNDGYLQLVGIMQKFVDQAISANTNYDPKRFEDGKVPMKRLLGDLLTAYKYGLKTL
;
A
#
# COMPACT_ATOMS: atom_id res chain seq x y z
N SER A 1 -18.78 16.30 0.92
CA SER A 1 -17.61 15.45 0.62
C SER A 1 -16.52 16.13 -0.22
N ILE A 2 -16.63 16.35 -1.53
CA ILE A 2 -15.53 16.88 -2.38
C ILE A 2 -14.82 18.11 -1.77
N ASN A 3 -15.58 19.13 -1.37
CA ASN A 3 -15.03 20.33 -0.73
C ASN A 3 -14.31 20.05 0.60
N ALA A 4 -14.87 19.14 1.41
CA ALA A 4 -14.27 18.74 2.68
C ALA A 4 -12.92 18.05 2.44
N THR A 5 -12.86 17.13 1.47
CA THR A 5 -11.62 16.46 1.05
C THR A 5 -10.57 17.48 0.60
N ALA A 6 -10.92 18.41 -0.29
CA ALA A 6 -9.99 19.43 -0.76
C ALA A 6 -9.46 20.32 0.38
N ALA A 7 -10.34 20.76 1.29
CA ALA A 7 -9.94 21.52 2.46
C ALA A 7 -9.01 20.72 3.40
N SER A 8 -9.29 19.42 3.59
CA SER A 8 -8.43 18.53 4.38
C SER A 8 -7.04 18.36 3.77
N ILE A 9 -6.96 18.21 2.45
CA ILE A 9 -5.69 18.14 1.72
C ILE A 9 -4.84 19.38 1.99
N VAL A 10 -5.41 20.58 1.82
CA VAL A 10 -4.68 21.84 2.00
C VAL A 10 -4.07 21.92 3.40
N LYS A 11 -4.85 21.57 4.43
CA LYS A 11 -4.37 21.58 5.82
C LYS A 11 -3.21 20.62 6.05
N TYR A 12 -3.35 19.37 5.61
CA TYR A 12 -2.31 18.36 5.84
C TYR A 12 -1.03 18.59 5.01
N VAL A 13 -1.16 19.04 3.77
CA VAL A 13 0.02 19.36 2.94
C VAL A 13 0.79 20.54 3.52
N SER A 14 0.11 21.55 4.08
CA SER A 14 0.78 22.66 4.77
C SER A 14 1.64 22.21 5.96
N GLN A 15 1.33 21.03 6.52
CA GLN A 15 2.03 20.38 7.63
C GLN A 15 2.94 19.22 7.16
N ARG A 16 3.32 19.21 5.87
CA ARG A 16 4.29 18.28 5.27
C ARG A 16 3.83 16.81 5.14
N ALA A 17 2.53 16.54 5.26
CA ALA A 17 2.02 15.19 5.02
C ALA A 17 1.97 14.85 3.52
N GLY A 18 2.21 13.57 3.20
CA GLY A 18 1.87 12.98 1.90
C GLY A 18 0.46 12.43 1.92
N ILE A 19 -0.27 12.49 0.80
CA ILE A 19 -1.73 12.24 0.79
C ILE A 19 -2.08 11.01 -0.06
N GLY A 20 -2.92 10.12 0.48
CA GLY A 20 -3.69 9.15 -0.31
C GLY A 20 -5.14 9.59 -0.43
N ILE A 21 -5.71 9.61 -1.64
CA ILE A 21 -7.06 10.10 -1.91
C ILE A 21 -7.89 8.99 -2.56
N ASN A 22 -8.85 8.39 -1.86
CA ASN A 22 -9.86 7.58 -2.53
C ASN A 22 -10.90 8.48 -3.19
N ALA A 23 -10.86 8.53 -4.53
CA ALA A 23 -11.83 9.27 -5.33
C ALA A 23 -12.58 8.34 -6.30
N GLY A 24 -12.59 7.04 -6.01
CA GLY A 24 -13.21 6.01 -6.84
C GLY A 24 -14.74 5.98 -6.78
N ALA A 25 -15.35 6.59 -5.76
CA ALA A 25 -16.81 6.66 -5.60
C ALA A 25 -17.45 7.88 -6.30
N ILE A 26 -16.66 8.76 -6.92
CA ILE A 26 -17.19 9.88 -7.70
C ILE A 26 -17.91 9.30 -8.94
N ARG A 27 -19.14 9.76 -9.21
CA ARG A 27 -19.91 9.29 -10.36
C ARG A 27 -19.29 9.73 -11.68
N ALA A 28 -19.53 8.95 -12.72
CA ALA A 28 -18.89 9.13 -14.01
C ALA A 28 -19.47 10.31 -14.80
N LEU A 29 -18.72 10.80 -15.79
CA LEU A 29 -19.15 11.78 -16.78
C LEU A 29 -20.50 11.39 -17.41
N GLY A 30 -21.43 12.33 -17.48
CA GLY A 30 -22.77 12.12 -18.05
C GLY A 30 -23.78 11.44 -17.10
N SER A 31 -23.39 11.12 -15.86
CA SER A 31 -24.36 10.63 -14.87
C SER A 31 -25.35 11.74 -14.47
N PRO A 32 -26.63 11.42 -14.19
CA PRO A 32 -27.63 12.44 -13.89
C PRO A 32 -27.39 13.11 -12.53
N ILE A 33 -27.72 14.39 -12.44
CA ILE A 33 -27.77 15.17 -11.20
C ILE A 33 -29.23 15.59 -10.98
N ARG A 34 -29.73 15.45 -9.74
CA ARG A 34 -31.10 15.82 -9.34
C ARG A 34 -32.18 15.29 -10.29
N GLY A 35 -32.15 14.00 -10.61
CA GLY A 35 -33.14 13.38 -11.49
C GLY A 35 -33.05 13.80 -12.98
N GLY A 36 -31.93 14.41 -13.41
CA GLY A 36 -31.70 14.77 -14.81
C GLY A 36 -31.69 16.28 -15.09
N GLU A 37 -31.81 17.13 -14.06
CA GLU A 37 -31.70 18.60 -14.21
C GLU A 37 -30.33 19.04 -14.76
N ALA A 38 -29.28 18.28 -14.49
CA ALA A 38 -27.94 18.52 -15.03
C ALA A 38 -27.17 17.21 -15.24
N PHE A 39 -26.11 17.28 -16.05
CA PHE A 39 -25.18 16.18 -16.26
C PHE A 39 -23.88 16.39 -15.50
N HIS A 40 -23.39 15.34 -14.85
CA HIS A 40 -22.13 15.35 -14.13
C HIS A 40 -20.95 15.49 -15.11
N THR A 41 -19.99 16.37 -14.79
CA THR A 41 -18.82 16.69 -15.63
C THR A 41 -17.66 15.69 -15.49
N GLY A 42 -17.88 14.60 -14.75
CA GLY A 42 -16.93 13.49 -14.60
C GLY A 42 -15.92 13.69 -13.49
N CYS A 43 -14.99 12.72 -13.37
CA CYS A 43 -14.01 12.68 -12.30
C CYS A 43 -12.85 13.68 -12.51
N ILE A 44 -12.44 13.90 -13.76
CA ILE A 44 -11.22 14.65 -14.11
C ILE A 44 -11.21 16.10 -13.56
N PRO A 45 -12.30 16.90 -13.66
CA PRO A 45 -12.32 18.25 -13.08
C PRO A 45 -12.10 18.25 -11.57
N PHE A 46 -12.64 17.26 -10.85
CA PHE A 46 -12.42 17.13 -9.41
C PHE A 46 -11.00 16.67 -9.08
N TYR A 47 -10.41 15.83 -9.92
CA TYR A 47 -9.00 15.42 -9.75
C TYR A 47 -8.07 16.62 -9.98
N LYS A 48 -8.38 17.51 -10.92
CA LYS A 48 -7.67 18.80 -11.07
C LYS A 48 -7.80 19.65 -9.82
N HIS A 49 -9.00 19.74 -9.24
CA HIS A 49 -9.22 20.47 -7.99
C HIS A 49 -8.42 19.89 -6.81
N PHE A 50 -8.35 18.57 -6.69
CA PHE A 50 -7.49 17.91 -5.71
C PHE A 50 -6.01 18.17 -5.98
N GLN A 51 -5.56 18.15 -7.24
CA GLN A 51 -4.18 18.48 -7.58
C GLN A 51 -3.81 19.90 -7.15
N THR A 52 -4.68 20.89 -7.39
CA THR A 52 -4.39 22.27 -6.96
C THR A 52 -4.39 22.40 -5.44
N ALA A 53 -5.25 21.67 -4.73
CA ALA A 53 -5.19 21.57 -3.26
C ALA A 53 -3.88 20.93 -2.78
N VAL A 54 -3.40 19.88 -3.43
CA VAL A 54 -2.12 19.22 -3.10
C VAL A 54 -0.92 20.14 -3.36
N LYS A 55 -1.02 21.03 -4.34
CA LYS A 55 0.07 21.95 -4.72
C LYS A 55 -0.07 23.35 -4.12
N SER A 56 -1.09 23.61 -3.30
CA SER A 56 -1.34 24.94 -2.74
C SER A 56 -0.27 25.38 -1.72
N CYS A 57 0.42 24.41 -1.11
CA CYS A 57 1.50 24.65 -0.15
C CYS A 57 2.72 23.79 -0.49
N SER A 58 3.92 24.35 -0.34
CA SER A 58 5.15 23.53 -0.33
C SER A 58 5.30 22.89 1.05
N GLN A 59 5.79 21.65 1.12
CA GLN A 59 6.11 20.99 2.38
C GLN A 59 7.36 21.66 3.00
N GLY A 60 7.18 22.84 3.60
CA GLY A 60 8.24 23.59 4.29
C GLY A 60 9.38 24.09 3.40
N GLY A 61 9.12 24.43 2.12
CA GLY A 61 10.11 25.00 1.21
C GLY A 61 11.16 24.03 0.65
N VAL A 62 11.02 22.71 0.90
CA VAL A 62 12.02 21.69 0.49
C VAL A 62 11.49 20.70 -0.54
N ARG A 63 10.24 20.26 -0.37
CA ARG A 63 9.56 19.29 -1.23
C ARG A 63 8.16 19.80 -1.56
N GLY A 64 7.70 19.62 -2.79
CA GLY A 64 6.30 19.90 -3.15
C GLY A 64 5.36 18.88 -2.53
N GLY A 65 4.13 19.28 -2.20
CA GLY A 65 3.09 18.33 -1.78
C GLY A 65 2.90 17.23 -2.84
N ALA A 66 2.71 15.99 -2.40
CA ALA A 66 2.55 14.83 -3.26
C ALA A 66 1.33 14.00 -2.83
N ALA A 67 0.62 13.45 -3.80
CA ALA A 67 -0.56 12.63 -3.56
C ALA A 67 -0.71 11.50 -4.57
N THR A 68 -1.33 10.41 -4.12
CA THR A 68 -1.79 9.29 -4.94
C THR A 68 -3.31 9.20 -4.88
N VAL A 69 -3.97 9.13 -6.05
CA VAL A 69 -5.44 9.01 -6.15
C VAL A 69 -5.85 7.60 -6.54
N TYR A 70 -6.83 7.04 -5.83
CA TYR A 70 -7.29 5.66 -5.98
C TYR A 70 -8.65 5.58 -6.66
N TYR A 71 -8.81 4.62 -7.57
CA TYR A 71 -10.07 4.30 -8.24
C TYR A 71 -10.14 2.82 -8.68
N PRO A 72 -11.36 2.24 -8.77
CA PRO A 72 -11.56 0.87 -9.22
C PRO A 72 -11.26 0.71 -10.71
N PHE A 73 -10.65 -0.41 -11.08
CA PHE A 73 -10.35 -0.75 -12.47
C PHE A 73 -11.60 -0.90 -13.35
N TRP A 74 -12.76 -1.18 -12.74
CA TRP A 74 -14.05 -1.27 -13.42
C TRP A 74 -14.79 0.09 -13.51
N HIS A 75 -14.18 1.19 -13.07
CA HIS A 75 -14.81 2.51 -13.17
C HIS A 75 -15.11 2.89 -14.64
N LEU A 76 -16.27 3.48 -14.92
CA LEU A 76 -16.69 3.82 -16.29
C LEU A 76 -15.68 4.70 -17.05
N GLU A 77 -14.99 5.59 -16.33
CA GLU A 77 -13.97 6.49 -16.87
C GLU A 77 -12.54 5.89 -16.86
N VAL A 78 -12.33 4.62 -16.48
CA VAL A 78 -10.98 4.06 -16.20
C VAL A 78 -9.96 4.32 -17.30
N GLU A 79 -10.31 4.17 -18.58
CA GLU A 79 -9.38 4.41 -19.70
C GLU A 79 -8.92 5.87 -19.77
N SER A 80 -9.80 6.81 -19.41
CA SER A 80 -9.45 8.23 -19.32
C SER A 80 -8.60 8.52 -18.07
N LEU A 81 -8.87 7.82 -16.97
CA LEU A 81 -8.13 7.97 -15.71
C LEU A 81 -6.70 7.40 -15.79
N LEU A 82 -6.49 6.30 -16.52
CA LEU A 82 -5.18 5.67 -16.69
C LEU A 82 -4.18 6.58 -17.41
N VAL A 83 -4.64 7.39 -18.35
CA VAL A 83 -3.78 8.26 -19.18
C VAL A 83 -3.58 9.67 -18.60
N LEU A 84 -4.02 9.93 -17.36
CA LEU A 84 -3.95 11.28 -16.77
C LEU A 84 -2.53 11.82 -16.61
N LYS A 85 -1.54 10.94 -16.43
CA LYS A 85 -0.10 11.30 -16.35
C LYS A 85 0.58 11.37 -17.71
N ASN A 86 -0.05 10.85 -18.77
CA ASN A 86 0.56 10.78 -20.09
C ASN A 86 0.94 12.19 -20.57
N ASN A 87 2.18 12.36 -21.03
CA ASN A 87 2.69 13.65 -21.49
C ASN A 87 2.00 14.11 -22.79
N ARG A 88 1.50 13.18 -23.61
CA ARG A 88 0.72 13.48 -24.82
C ARG A 88 -0.76 13.62 -24.46
N GLY A 89 -1.42 14.66 -24.96
CA GLY A 89 -2.84 14.95 -24.70
C GLY A 89 -3.12 16.45 -24.62
N VAL A 90 -4.38 16.82 -24.38
CA VAL A 90 -4.77 18.22 -24.13
C VAL A 90 -4.81 18.47 -22.62
N GLU A 91 -4.62 19.71 -22.18
CA GLU A 91 -4.60 19.97 -20.74
C GLU A 91 -5.91 19.60 -20.05
N ASP A 92 -7.06 19.76 -20.71
CA ASP A 92 -8.37 19.48 -20.12
C ASP A 92 -8.54 18.02 -19.65
N ASN A 93 -7.90 17.06 -20.32
CA ASN A 93 -7.98 15.64 -19.99
C ASN A 93 -6.72 15.09 -19.31
N ARG A 94 -5.93 15.95 -18.66
CA ARG A 94 -4.67 15.57 -17.98
C ARG A 94 -4.53 16.13 -16.58
N VAL A 95 -3.94 15.33 -15.70
CA VAL A 95 -3.68 15.65 -14.29
C VAL A 95 -2.37 14.97 -13.89
N ARG A 96 -1.24 15.58 -14.28
CA ARG A 96 0.07 14.89 -14.31
C ARG A 96 0.86 14.93 -13.00
N HIS A 97 0.49 15.83 -12.08
CA HIS A 97 1.27 16.10 -10.86
C HIS A 97 0.73 15.41 -9.61
N MET A 98 -0.12 14.40 -9.79
CA MET A 98 -0.47 13.38 -8.81
C MET A 98 -0.17 12.00 -9.40
N ASP A 99 0.05 11.01 -8.54
CA ASP A 99 0.17 9.61 -8.91
C ASP A 99 -1.19 8.90 -8.77
N TYR A 100 -1.32 7.68 -9.30
CA TYR A 100 -2.61 6.98 -9.33
C TYR A 100 -2.48 5.53 -8.88
N GLY A 101 -3.37 5.07 -8.00
CA GLY A 101 -3.48 3.69 -7.56
C GLY A 101 -4.70 3.00 -8.15
N VAL A 102 -4.48 2.04 -9.03
CA VAL A 102 -5.53 1.29 -9.71
C VAL A 102 -5.91 0.09 -8.86
N GLN A 103 -7.18 0.02 -8.48
CA GLN A 103 -7.69 -0.99 -7.55
C GLN A 103 -8.21 -2.20 -8.32
N LEU A 104 -7.66 -3.38 -8.02
CA LEU A 104 -7.93 -4.65 -8.68
C LEU A 104 -8.32 -5.72 -7.66
N ASN A 105 -9.12 -6.69 -8.09
CA ASN A 105 -9.42 -7.90 -7.34
C ASN A 105 -9.31 -9.13 -8.25
N LYS A 106 -9.52 -10.31 -7.65
CA LYS A 106 -9.49 -11.62 -8.32
C LYS A 106 -10.28 -11.67 -9.61
N LEU A 107 -11.52 -11.17 -9.63
CA LEU A 107 -12.39 -11.25 -10.80
C LEU A 107 -11.75 -10.55 -12.00
N MET A 108 -11.16 -9.36 -11.81
CA MET A 108 -10.50 -8.62 -12.89
C MET A 108 -9.37 -9.45 -13.52
N TYR A 109 -8.51 -10.07 -12.68
CA TYR A 109 -7.45 -10.96 -13.16
C TYR A 109 -7.99 -12.22 -13.84
N GLN A 110 -9.07 -12.81 -13.34
CA GLN A 110 -9.71 -13.97 -13.97
C GLN A 110 -10.25 -13.64 -15.36
N ARG A 111 -10.83 -12.43 -15.56
CA ARG A 111 -11.25 -11.96 -16.89
C ARG A 111 -10.06 -11.85 -17.84
N LEU A 112 -8.89 -11.40 -17.37
CA LEU A 112 -7.66 -11.40 -18.18
C LEU A 112 -7.21 -12.81 -18.56
N ILE A 113 -7.09 -13.71 -17.59
CA ILE A 113 -6.59 -15.09 -17.79
C ILE A 113 -7.50 -15.87 -18.74
N LYS A 114 -8.83 -15.71 -18.62
CA LYS A 114 -9.82 -16.37 -19.48
C LYS A 114 -10.02 -15.67 -20.82
N ASN A 115 -9.24 -14.62 -21.13
CA ASN A 115 -9.40 -13.78 -22.32
C ASN A 115 -10.85 -13.27 -22.49
N GLY A 116 -11.49 -12.91 -21.37
CA GLY A 116 -12.83 -12.39 -21.29
C GLY A 116 -12.89 -10.86 -21.37
N ASN A 117 -14.07 -10.33 -21.06
CA ASN A 117 -14.31 -8.90 -21.04
C ASN A 117 -14.42 -8.37 -19.60
N ILE A 118 -14.15 -7.08 -19.44
CA ILE A 118 -14.42 -6.30 -18.24
C ILE A 118 -15.52 -5.32 -18.58
N THR A 119 -16.56 -5.28 -17.75
CA THR A 119 -17.64 -4.30 -17.85
C THR A 119 -17.39 -3.14 -16.90
N LEU A 120 -17.50 -1.95 -17.45
CA LEU A 120 -17.24 -0.69 -16.78
C LEU A 120 -18.54 -0.05 -16.36
N PHE A 121 -18.62 0.39 -15.11
CA PHE A 121 -19.82 0.97 -14.50
C PHE A 121 -19.51 2.29 -13.81
N SER A 122 -20.48 3.20 -13.75
CA SER A 122 -20.40 4.28 -12.79
C SER A 122 -20.80 3.76 -11.42
N PRO A 123 -20.05 4.02 -10.34
CA PRO A 123 -20.41 3.56 -8.99
C PRO A 123 -21.82 3.98 -8.53
N SER A 124 -22.37 5.06 -9.09
CA SER A 124 -23.73 5.51 -8.77
C SER A 124 -24.84 4.61 -9.32
N ASP A 125 -24.54 3.81 -10.33
CA ASP A 125 -25.52 3.07 -11.12
C ASP A 125 -25.61 1.59 -10.71
N VAL A 126 -24.72 1.16 -9.80
CA VAL A 126 -24.54 -0.24 -9.38
C VAL A 126 -24.57 -0.36 -7.85
N PRO A 127 -25.75 -0.24 -7.22
CA PRO A 127 -25.88 -0.22 -5.76
C PRO A 127 -25.20 -1.41 -5.08
N GLY A 128 -24.38 -1.13 -4.06
CA GLY A 128 -23.67 -2.15 -3.28
C GLY A 128 -22.45 -2.78 -3.95
N LEU A 129 -22.20 -2.51 -5.25
CA LEU A 129 -21.04 -3.08 -5.95
C LEU A 129 -19.73 -2.51 -5.43
N TYR A 130 -19.70 -1.19 -5.17
CA TYR A 130 -18.50 -0.52 -4.68
C TYR A 130 -18.09 -1.03 -3.30
N GLU A 131 -19.04 -1.23 -2.38
CA GLU A 131 -18.78 -1.77 -1.04
C GLU A 131 -18.31 -3.23 -1.11
N ALA A 132 -19.00 -4.06 -1.89
CA ALA A 132 -18.66 -5.48 -2.04
C ALA A 132 -17.26 -5.67 -2.64
N PHE A 133 -16.84 -4.82 -3.58
CA PHE A 133 -15.53 -4.88 -4.23
C PHE A 133 -14.35 -4.98 -3.23
N PHE A 134 -14.47 -4.31 -2.08
CA PHE A 134 -13.48 -4.39 -1.02
C PHE A 134 -13.81 -5.46 0.03
N ALA A 135 -15.08 -5.53 0.44
CA ALA A 135 -15.45 -6.23 1.67
C ALA A 135 -15.89 -7.69 1.48
N ASP A 136 -16.43 -8.06 0.32
CA ASP A 136 -17.07 -9.36 0.09
C ASP A 136 -16.96 -9.74 -1.39
N GLN A 137 -16.00 -10.60 -1.72
CA GLN A 137 -15.68 -10.96 -3.09
C GLN A 137 -16.76 -11.81 -3.75
N ASP A 138 -17.42 -12.70 -3.00
CA ASP A 138 -18.51 -13.54 -3.54
C ASP A 138 -19.73 -12.67 -3.87
N ARG A 139 -20.05 -11.71 -2.99
CA ARG A 139 -21.10 -10.71 -3.26
C ARG A 139 -20.72 -9.79 -4.41
N PHE A 140 -19.45 -9.40 -4.53
CA PHE A 140 -18.99 -8.58 -5.66
C PHE A 140 -19.20 -9.33 -6.97
N ASP A 141 -18.77 -10.59 -7.07
CA ASP A 141 -18.92 -11.41 -8.28
C ASP A 141 -20.40 -11.54 -8.65
N ALA A 142 -21.27 -11.86 -7.68
CA ALA A 142 -22.71 -11.98 -7.91
C ALA A 142 -23.37 -10.66 -8.37
N LEU A 143 -23.03 -9.53 -7.75
CA LEU A 143 -23.54 -8.22 -8.16
C LEU A 143 -22.99 -7.79 -9.51
N TYR A 144 -21.71 -8.05 -9.78
CA TYR A 144 -21.05 -7.69 -11.01
C TYR A 144 -21.69 -8.41 -12.20
N GLU A 145 -21.88 -9.73 -12.12
CA GLU A 145 -22.56 -10.52 -13.16
C GLU A 145 -24.03 -10.12 -13.33
N LYS A 146 -24.74 -9.87 -12.22
CA LYS A 146 -26.12 -9.35 -12.26
C LYS A 146 -26.19 -8.03 -13.04
N TYR A 147 -25.31 -7.08 -12.71
CA TYR A 147 -25.30 -5.77 -13.35
C TYR A 147 -24.73 -5.81 -14.78
N GLU A 148 -23.92 -6.81 -15.14
CA GLU A 148 -23.54 -7.08 -16.53
C GLU A 148 -24.74 -7.51 -17.37
N ALA A 149 -25.64 -8.33 -16.82
CA ALA A 149 -26.84 -8.81 -17.51
C ALA A 149 -27.98 -7.78 -17.60
N ASP A 150 -28.02 -6.79 -16.71
CA ASP A 150 -29.14 -5.82 -16.63
C ASP A 150 -29.05 -4.69 -17.68
N GLU A 151 -29.79 -4.78 -18.78
CA GLU A 151 -29.76 -3.80 -19.88
C GLU A 151 -30.18 -2.37 -19.47
N SER A 152 -30.83 -2.18 -18.32
CA SER A 152 -31.23 -0.86 -17.83
C SER A 152 -30.05 -0.05 -17.25
N ILE A 153 -28.95 -0.73 -16.90
CA ILE A 153 -27.78 -0.11 -16.27
C ILE A 153 -26.83 0.41 -17.34
N ARG A 154 -26.45 1.69 -17.21
CA ARG A 154 -25.41 2.29 -18.03
C ARG A 154 -24.08 1.57 -17.80
N LYS A 155 -23.55 0.97 -18.86
CA LYS A 155 -22.31 0.20 -18.81
C LYS A 155 -21.53 0.28 -20.12
N ARG A 156 -20.26 -0.10 -20.08
CA ARG A 156 -19.44 -0.28 -21.29
C ARG A 156 -18.54 -1.49 -21.13
N THR A 157 -18.51 -2.37 -22.12
CA THR A 157 -17.70 -3.58 -22.08
C THR A 157 -16.42 -3.39 -22.90
N VAL A 158 -15.28 -3.79 -22.34
CA VAL A 158 -13.95 -3.73 -22.98
C VAL A 158 -13.25 -5.07 -22.83
N LYS A 159 -12.35 -5.43 -23.75
CA LYS A 159 -11.56 -6.65 -23.58
C LYS A 159 -10.61 -6.49 -22.41
N ALA A 160 -10.50 -7.52 -21.57
CA ALA A 160 -9.60 -7.48 -20.42
C ALA A 160 -8.14 -7.25 -20.86
N SER A 161 -7.71 -7.93 -21.94
CA SER A 161 -6.35 -7.81 -22.48
C SER A 161 -6.01 -6.38 -22.93
N GLU A 162 -6.96 -5.67 -23.55
CA GLU A 162 -6.78 -4.27 -23.97
C GLU A 162 -6.65 -3.34 -22.76
N LEU A 163 -7.54 -3.47 -21.78
CA LEU A 163 -7.53 -2.60 -20.60
C LEU A 163 -6.31 -2.84 -19.70
N PHE A 164 -5.91 -4.10 -19.48
CA PHE A 164 -4.67 -4.42 -18.75
C PHE A 164 -3.41 -3.98 -19.51
N SER A 165 -3.41 -4.04 -20.84
CA SER A 165 -2.30 -3.51 -21.64
C SER A 165 -2.18 -2.01 -21.49
N LEU A 166 -3.30 -1.27 -21.52
CA LEU A 166 -3.31 0.18 -21.29
C LEU A 166 -2.76 0.52 -19.90
N LEU A 167 -3.22 -0.19 -18.87
CA LEU A 167 -2.73 -0.05 -17.50
C LEU A 167 -1.22 -0.22 -17.41
N MET A 168 -0.69 -1.33 -17.92
CA MET A 168 0.73 -1.63 -17.82
C MET A 168 1.59 -0.75 -18.72
N GLN A 169 1.04 -0.27 -19.84
CA GLN A 169 1.71 0.71 -20.70
C GLN A 169 1.89 2.06 -19.99
N GLU A 170 0.84 2.58 -19.37
CA GLU A 170 0.93 3.85 -18.62
C GLU A 170 1.76 3.71 -17.34
N ARG A 171 1.72 2.54 -16.69
CA ARG A 171 2.66 2.19 -15.60
C ARG A 171 4.10 2.19 -16.08
N ALA A 172 4.41 1.53 -17.20
CA ALA A 172 5.78 1.45 -17.71
C ALA A 172 6.31 2.81 -18.20
N SER A 173 5.45 3.66 -18.79
CA SER A 173 5.86 4.95 -19.34
C SER A 173 6.13 5.99 -18.26
N THR A 174 5.37 5.96 -17.15
CA THR A 174 5.45 6.98 -16.10
C THR A 174 6.14 6.48 -14.82
N GLY A 175 6.13 5.17 -14.57
CA GLY A 175 6.54 4.56 -13.31
C GLY A 175 5.62 4.87 -12.12
N ARG A 176 4.44 5.48 -12.36
CA ARG A 176 3.62 6.14 -11.33
C ARG A 176 2.12 5.84 -11.46
N ILE A 177 1.80 4.73 -12.12
CA ILE A 177 0.50 4.07 -12.06
C ILE A 177 0.68 2.82 -11.20
N TYR A 178 0.21 2.89 -9.98
CA TYR A 178 0.34 1.87 -8.95
C TYR A 178 -0.81 0.87 -8.99
N ILE A 179 -0.60 -0.27 -8.35
CA ILE A 179 -1.61 -1.32 -8.22
C ILE A 179 -1.97 -1.50 -6.74
N HIS A 180 -3.26 -1.67 -6.47
CA HIS A 180 -3.78 -2.04 -5.15
C HIS A 180 -4.70 -3.26 -5.28
N ASN A 181 -4.26 -4.40 -4.77
CA ASN A 181 -5.04 -5.63 -4.69
C ASN A 181 -5.97 -5.55 -3.47
N VAL A 182 -7.20 -5.14 -3.72
CA VAL A 182 -8.15 -4.78 -2.67
C VAL A 182 -8.66 -5.99 -1.89
N ASP A 183 -8.77 -7.14 -2.56
CA ASP A 183 -9.12 -8.41 -1.94
C ASP A 183 -8.03 -8.87 -0.96
N HIS A 184 -6.76 -8.84 -1.35
CA HIS A 184 -5.64 -9.17 -0.44
C HIS A 184 -5.56 -8.22 0.75
N SER A 185 -5.89 -6.94 0.54
CA SER A 185 -5.90 -5.93 1.61
C SER A 185 -7.03 -6.07 2.62
N ASN A 186 -8.02 -6.93 2.36
CA ASN A 186 -9.17 -7.16 3.23
C ASN A 186 -9.29 -8.62 3.71
N THR A 187 -8.81 -9.60 2.93
CA THR A 187 -8.78 -11.01 3.33
C THR A 187 -7.60 -11.34 4.24
N HIS A 188 -6.47 -10.64 4.06
CA HIS A 188 -5.30 -10.72 4.94
C HIS A 188 -5.04 -9.35 5.56
N SER A 189 -5.85 -9.01 6.57
CA SER A 189 -5.88 -7.68 7.17
C SER A 189 -6.10 -7.77 8.68
N PRO A 190 -5.59 -6.80 9.45
CA PRO A 190 -5.93 -6.66 10.86
C PRO A 190 -7.37 -6.16 11.07
N PHE A 191 -8.12 -5.82 10.03
CA PHE A 191 -9.47 -5.26 10.12
C PHE A 191 -10.55 -6.22 9.63
N ASP A 192 -11.70 -6.21 10.30
CA ASP A 192 -12.90 -6.87 9.78
C ASP A 192 -13.47 -6.07 8.61
N PRO A 193 -13.49 -6.62 7.38
CA PRO A 193 -13.97 -5.89 6.21
C PRO A 193 -15.47 -5.56 6.25
N ALA A 194 -16.28 -6.25 7.05
CA ALA A 194 -17.69 -5.93 7.21
C ALA A 194 -17.90 -4.64 8.03
N VAL A 195 -16.94 -4.29 8.90
CA VAL A 195 -17.03 -3.15 9.82
C VAL A 195 -16.13 -2.00 9.38
N ALA A 196 -14.86 -2.29 9.12
CA ALA A 196 -13.81 -1.31 8.85
C ALA A 196 -12.92 -1.74 7.67
N PRO A 197 -13.45 -1.87 6.45
CA PRO A 197 -12.65 -2.32 5.31
C PRO A 197 -11.61 -1.30 4.88
N VAL A 198 -10.50 -1.82 4.35
CA VAL A 198 -9.44 -1.02 3.71
C VAL A 198 -9.85 -0.75 2.26
N ARG A 199 -10.09 0.53 1.93
CA ARG A 199 -10.55 0.95 0.60
C ARG A 199 -9.56 1.81 -0.20
N GLN A 200 -8.37 2.05 0.33
CA GLN A 200 -7.28 2.77 -0.36
C GLN A 200 -5.96 2.49 0.33
N SER A 201 -4.88 3.05 -0.24
CA SER A 201 -3.60 3.19 0.44
C SER A 201 -3.19 4.69 0.54
N ASN A 202 -1.96 4.97 0.97
CA ASN A 202 -1.38 6.31 1.11
C ASN A 202 -0.63 6.76 -0.17
N LEU A 203 0.33 7.67 -0.04
CA LEU A 203 1.17 8.13 -1.15
C LEU A 203 2.05 7.01 -1.72
N CYS A 204 2.69 6.22 -0.85
CA CYS A 204 3.76 5.29 -1.21
C CYS A 204 3.33 3.81 -1.20
N LEU A 205 2.03 3.53 -1.07
CA LEU A 205 1.42 2.21 -1.23
C LEU A 205 1.72 1.20 -0.10
N GLU A 206 2.22 1.65 1.06
CA GLU A 206 2.51 0.79 2.21
C GLU A 206 1.45 0.84 3.32
N ILE A 207 0.61 1.88 3.34
CA ILE A 207 -0.39 2.07 4.40
C ILE A 207 -1.74 1.54 3.95
N ALA A 208 -2.40 0.74 4.78
CA ALA A 208 -3.65 0.07 4.46
C ALA A 208 -4.61 0.17 5.66
N LEU A 209 -5.34 1.28 5.73
CA LEU A 209 -6.16 1.64 6.90
C LEU A 209 -7.62 1.98 6.52
N PRO A 210 -8.58 1.81 7.44
CA PRO A 210 -9.98 2.17 7.23
C PRO A 210 -10.16 3.68 7.11
N THR A 211 -11.13 4.10 6.30
CA THR A 211 -11.51 5.51 6.12
C THR A 211 -13.01 5.64 5.93
N LYS A 212 -13.57 6.79 6.32
CA LYS A 212 -14.98 7.16 6.11
C LYS A 212 -15.04 8.56 5.50
N PRO A 213 -15.81 8.77 4.42
CA PRO A 213 -15.87 10.05 3.74
C PRO A 213 -16.48 11.13 4.65
N LEU A 214 -15.95 12.35 4.58
CA LEU A 214 -16.47 13.50 5.31
C LEU A 214 -17.63 14.15 4.55
N GLN A 215 -18.70 14.55 5.22
CA GLN A 215 -19.74 15.37 4.62
C GLN A 215 -19.34 16.85 4.56
N HIS A 216 -18.74 17.35 5.63
CA HIS A 216 -18.15 18.69 5.76
C HIS A 216 -16.79 18.64 6.48
N PHE A 217 -16.04 19.75 6.50
CA PHE A 217 -14.66 19.77 7.01
C PHE A 217 -14.52 19.38 8.50
N HIS A 218 -15.51 19.72 9.33
CA HIS A 218 -15.55 19.37 10.77
C HIS A 218 -16.44 18.15 11.08
N ASP A 219 -16.62 17.23 10.12
CA ASP A 219 -17.51 16.07 10.32
C ASP A 219 -16.90 15.05 11.30
N GLU A 220 -17.60 14.79 12.39
CA GLU A 220 -17.19 13.84 13.44
C GLU A 220 -17.54 12.38 13.09
N ASN A 221 -18.37 12.15 12.06
CA ASN A 221 -18.68 10.80 11.58
C ASN A 221 -17.74 10.35 10.46
N GLY A 222 -16.93 11.27 9.93
CA GLY A 222 -15.87 10.98 8.98
C GLY A 222 -14.65 10.37 9.69
N GLU A 223 -13.78 9.73 8.91
CA GLU A 223 -12.57 9.11 9.43
C GLU A 223 -11.44 9.30 8.42
N ILE A 224 -10.39 10.02 8.83
CA ILE A 224 -9.15 10.16 8.08
C ILE A 224 -8.10 9.29 8.76
N ALA A 225 -7.51 8.36 8.01
CA ALA A 225 -6.43 7.53 8.50
C ALA A 225 -5.12 8.32 8.55
N LEU A 226 -4.45 8.28 9.71
CA LEU A 226 -3.06 8.67 9.87
C LEU A 226 -2.26 7.45 10.30
N CYS A 227 -0.99 7.39 9.88
CA CYS A 227 -0.07 6.36 10.32
C CYS A 227 1.21 7.01 10.84
N THR A 228 1.61 6.62 12.04
CA THR A 228 2.87 7.06 12.66
C THR A 228 3.94 6.00 12.40
N LEU A 229 5.09 6.44 11.86
CA LEU A 229 6.08 5.54 11.28
C LEU A 229 7.37 5.48 12.09
N SER A 230 8.00 4.30 12.10
CA SER A 230 9.38 4.08 12.52
C SER A 230 9.96 2.90 11.74
N ALA A 231 11.22 2.54 11.96
CA ALA A 231 11.81 1.35 11.34
C ALA A 231 12.92 0.73 12.19
N PHE A 232 13.01 -0.60 12.16
CA PHE A 232 14.15 -1.33 12.69
C PHE A 232 15.32 -1.33 11.69
N ASN A 233 16.54 -1.15 12.20
CA ASN A 233 17.74 -1.27 11.37
C ASN A 233 18.29 -2.69 11.46
N LEU A 234 17.95 -3.52 10.48
CA LEU A 234 18.36 -4.93 10.44
C LEU A 234 19.88 -5.11 10.36
N GLY A 235 20.61 -4.09 9.91
CA GLY A 235 22.06 -4.14 9.88
C GLY A 235 22.72 -4.04 11.25
N LYS A 236 22.00 -3.54 12.26
CA LYS A 236 22.54 -3.24 13.60
C LYS A 236 22.21 -4.27 14.66
N ILE A 237 21.22 -5.12 14.42
CA ILE A 237 20.94 -6.27 15.29
C ILE A 237 21.93 -7.41 14.97
N GLU A 238 22.36 -8.11 16.01
CA GLU A 238 23.17 -9.32 15.93
C GLU A 238 22.27 -10.56 16.02
N HIS A 239 21.23 -10.50 16.86
CA HIS A 239 20.23 -11.55 17.05
C HIS A 239 18.81 -11.01 16.90
N LEU A 240 17.89 -11.84 16.40
CA LEU A 240 16.48 -11.43 16.23
C LEU A 240 15.77 -11.17 17.56
N ASP A 241 16.23 -11.76 18.67
CA ASP A 241 15.63 -11.57 20.00
C ASP A 241 15.81 -10.15 20.55
N GLU A 242 16.79 -9.39 20.04
CA GLU A 242 16.93 -7.95 20.34
C GLU A 242 15.70 -7.14 19.90
N LEU A 243 14.91 -7.66 18.96
CA LEU A 243 13.67 -7.04 18.53
C LEU A 243 12.62 -6.99 19.63
N GLU A 244 12.73 -7.77 20.72
CA GLU A 244 11.79 -7.69 21.84
C GLU A 244 11.84 -6.30 22.51
N GLU A 245 13.04 -5.90 22.97
CA GLU A 245 13.24 -4.60 23.62
C GLU A 245 13.02 -3.44 22.64
N LEU A 246 13.51 -3.57 21.40
CA LEU A 246 13.34 -2.55 20.37
C LEU A 246 11.86 -2.35 20.00
N SER A 247 11.08 -3.43 19.96
CA SER A 247 9.62 -3.39 19.75
C SER A 247 8.92 -2.66 20.90
N GLU A 248 9.27 -2.94 22.15
CA GLU A 248 8.70 -2.22 23.30
C GLU A 248 8.98 -0.72 23.23
N LEU A 249 10.22 -0.33 22.94
CA LEU A 249 10.61 1.08 22.81
C LEU A 249 9.88 1.76 21.65
N ALA A 250 9.88 1.15 20.46
CA ALA A 250 9.26 1.72 19.27
C ALA A 250 7.75 1.87 19.45
N VAL A 251 7.05 0.83 19.91
CA VAL A 251 5.59 0.86 20.09
C VAL A 251 5.22 1.91 21.13
N ARG A 252 5.89 1.95 22.30
CA ARG A 252 5.59 2.95 23.35
C ARG A 252 5.87 4.37 22.89
N ALA A 253 6.98 4.62 22.20
CA ALA A 253 7.34 5.95 21.73
C ALA A 253 6.32 6.48 20.71
N LEU A 254 5.90 5.65 19.75
CA LEU A 254 4.91 6.07 18.76
C LEU A 254 3.50 6.15 19.34
N ASP A 255 3.13 5.26 20.28
CA ASP A 255 1.83 5.33 20.95
C ASP A 255 1.70 6.62 21.77
N ALA A 256 2.74 7.01 22.51
CA ALA A 256 2.78 8.28 23.24
C ALA A 256 2.71 9.50 22.29
N LEU A 257 3.36 9.41 21.12
CA LEU A 257 3.31 10.48 20.11
C LEU A 257 1.88 10.75 19.62
N LEU A 258 1.02 9.73 19.55
CA LEU A 258 -0.37 9.89 19.15
C LEU A 258 -1.13 10.84 20.10
N ASP A 259 -0.86 10.78 21.40
CA ASP A 259 -1.50 11.65 22.40
C ASP A 259 -0.78 13.02 22.51
N TYR A 260 0.50 13.08 22.15
CA TYR A 260 1.30 14.30 22.22
C TYR A 260 1.05 15.28 21.06
N GLN A 261 0.77 14.77 19.86
CA GLN A 261 0.63 15.59 18.65
C GLN A 261 -0.74 16.26 18.52
N ASP A 262 -0.78 17.39 17.79
CA ASP A 262 -2.02 18.07 17.43
C ASP A 262 -2.68 17.47 16.18
N TYR A 263 -4.02 17.51 16.13
CA TYR A 263 -4.81 17.07 14.99
C TYR A 263 -5.55 18.26 14.36
N PRO A 264 -5.17 18.71 13.14
CA PRO A 264 -5.82 19.86 12.50
C PRO A 264 -7.25 19.58 12.03
N ILE A 265 -7.67 18.31 12.00
CA ILE A 265 -8.97 17.86 11.49
C ILE A 265 -9.55 16.81 12.44
N LYS A 266 -10.79 17.02 12.88
CA LYS A 266 -11.43 16.16 13.88
C LYS A 266 -11.56 14.70 13.43
N ALA A 267 -11.92 14.48 12.16
CA ALA A 267 -11.99 13.13 11.58
C ALA A 267 -10.67 12.35 11.63
N ALA A 268 -9.52 13.06 11.63
CA ALA A 268 -8.21 12.42 11.76
C ALA A 268 -7.87 12.09 13.21
N GLU A 269 -8.21 12.99 14.14
CA GLU A 269 -8.10 12.73 15.58
C GLU A 269 -8.94 11.49 15.97
N ILE A 270 -10.16 11.39 15.47
CA ILE A 270 -11.07 10.26 15.74
C ILE A 270 -10.48 8.95 15.22
N GLY A 271 -9.94 8.93 13.99
CA GLY A 271 -9.28 7.74 13.44
C GLY A 271 -8.04 7.35 14.24
N SER A 272 -7.15 8.31 14.52
CA SER A 272 -5.91 8.09 15.28
C SER A 272 -6.15 7.64 16.71
N MET A 273 -7.06 8.30 17.45
CA MET A 273 -7.38 7.93 18.83
C MET A 273 -8.22 6.65 18.92
N GLY A 274 -9.04 6.39 17.91
CA GLY A 274 -9.87 5.20 17.81
C GLY A 274 -9.04 3.93 17.61
N ARG A 275 -8.13 3.94 16.62
CA ARG A 275 -7.39 2.75 16.18
C ARG A 275 -5.94 2.72 16.64
N ARG A 276 -5.35 3.88 16.92
CA ARG A 276 -3.94 4.04 17.32
C ARG A 276 -2.96 3.35 16.37
N SER A 277 -3.23 3.44 15.06
CA SER A 277 -2.51 2.74 14.00
C SER A 277 -1.05 3.19 13.87
N LEU A 278 -0.13 2.22 13.95
CA LEU A 278 1.30 2.39 13.74
C LEU A 278 1.76 1.66 12.46
N GLY A 279 2.90 2.08 11.94
CA GLY A 279 3.56 1.48 10.77
C GLY A 279 5.07 1.43 10.97
N ILE A 280 5.54 0.39 11.64
CA ILE A 280 6.94 0.13 11.91
C ILE A 280 7.47 -0.81 10.82
N GLY A 281 8.48 -0.35 10.10
CA GLY A 281 9.09 -1.10 9.00
C GLY A 281 10.51 -1.54 9.29
N VAL A 282 11.26 -1.79 8.23
CA VAL A 282 12.69 -2.11 8.30
C VAL A 282 13.48 -1.20 7.37
N ILE A 283 14.74 -1.00 7.70
CA ILE A 283 15.77 -0.47 6.81
C ILE A 283 16.96 -1.41 6.82
N ASN A 284 17.87 -1.21 5.85
CA ASN A 284 19.12 -1.96 5.75
C ASN A 284 18.97 -3.44 5.39
N TYR A 285 17.83 -3.83 4.80
CA TYR A 285 17.55 -5.21 4.46
C TYR A 285 18.55 -5.79 3.44
N ALA A 286 18.94 -5.02 2.42
CA ALA A 286 19.94 -5.48 1.44
C ALA A 286 21.29 -5.80 2.10
N TYR A 287 21.73 -4.98 3.06
CA TYR A 287 22.93 -5.27 3.84
C TYR A 287 22.73 -6.48 4.76
N TYR A 288 21.55 -6.62 5.36
CA TYR A 288 21.20 -7.78 6.17
C TYR A 288 21.32 -9.08 5.35
N LEU A 289 20.82 -9.11 4.12
CA LEU A 289 20.99 -10.24 3.20
C LEU A 289 22.47 -10.49 2.87
N ALA A 290 23.23 -9.44 2.52
CA ALA A 290 24.65 -9.55 2.21
C ALA A 290 25.48 -10.11 3.38
N LYS A 291 25.18 -9.71 4.62
CA LYS A 291 25.81 -10.21 5.85
C LYS A 291 25.57 -11.71 6.07
N HIS A 292 24.42 -12.21 5.62
CA HIS A 292 24.04 -13.63 5.70
C HIS A 292 24.41 -14.44 4.45
N GLY A 293 25.05 -13.81 3.45
CA GLY A 293 25.48 -14.48 2.22
C GLY A 293 24.33 -14.95 1.33
N VAL A 294 23.15 -14.35 1.44
CA VAL A 294 21.96 -14.67 0.63
C VAL A 294 21.61 -13.52 -0.31
N ARG A 295 20.80 -13.81 -1.34
CA ARG A 295 20.49 -12.92 -2.46
C ARG A 295 18.99 -12.73 -2.65
N TYR A 296 18.62 -11.70 -3.41
CA TYR A 296 17.23 -11.40 -3.73
C TYR A 296 16.68 -12.33 -4.81
N SER A 297 17.50 -12.71 -5.78
CA SER A 297 16.99 -13.28 -7.04
C SER A 297 16.87 -14.79 -7.11
N ASP A 298 17.63 -15.52 -6.29
CA ASP A 298 17.81 -16.98 -6.39
C ASP A 298 17.01 -17.79 -5.35
N GLY A 299 16.21 -17.10 -4.53
CA GLY A 299 15.39 -17.71 -3.47
C GLY A 299 16.17 -18.08 -2.21
N SER A 300 17.49 -17.87 -2.17
CA SER A 300 18.33 -18.20 -1.00
C SER A 300 17.93 -17.45 0.27
N ALA A 301 17.32 -16.26 0.13
CA ALA A 301 16.86 -15.45 1.25
C ALA A 301 15.47 -15.84 1.78
N ASN A 302 14.73 -16.76 1.15
CA ASN A 302 13.32 -17.02 1.48
C ASN A 302 13.11 -17.40 2.95
N ASP A 303 13.85 -18.39 3.45
CA ASP A 303 13.72 -18.86 4.85
C ASP A 303 14.23 -17.81 5.85
N LEU A 304 15.33 -17.12 5.54
CA LEU A 304 15.84 -16.02 6.37
C LEU A 304 14.81 -14.89 6.50
N THR A 305 14.14 -14.55 5.40
CA THR A 305 13.12 -13.50 5.35
C THR A 305 11.92 -13.90 6.19
N HIS A 306 11.46 -15.13 6.06
CA HIS A 306 10.35 -15.64 6.86
C HIS A 306 10.68 -15.53 8.35
N ARG A 307 11.82 -16.09 8.80
CA ARG A 307 12.25 -16.02 10.20
C ARG A 307 12.37 -14.58 10.73
N THR A 308 12.93 -13.69 9.92
CA THR A 308 13.11 -12.28 10.29
C THR A 308 11.78 -11.57 10.49
N PHE A 309 10.85 -11.73 9.55
CA PHE A 309 9.57 -11.03 9.60
C PHE A 309 8.57 -11.68 10.56
N GLU A 310 8.70 -12.97 10.84
CA GLU A 310 8.04 -13.62 11.96
C GLU A 310 8.43 -12.93 13.28
N ALA A 311 9.73 -12.81 13.56
CA ALA A 311 10.23 -12.18 14.78
C ALA A 311 9.73 -10.74 14.94
N ILE A 312 9.84 -9.94 13.87
CA ILE A 312 9.38 -8.54 13.86
C ILE A 312 7.91 -8.45 14.26
N GLN A 313 7.03 -9.19 13.58
CA GLN A 313 5.60 -9.09 13.84
C GLN A 313 5.23 -9.65 15.22
N TYR A 314 5.83 -10.78 15.60
CA TYR A 314 5.60 -11.40 16.91
C TYR A 314 5.94 -10.43 18.04
N TYR A 315 7.14 -9.84 18.03
CA TYR A 315 7.58 -8.94 19.08
C TYR A 315 6.83 -7.60 19.08
N LEU A 316 6.42 -7.09 17.92
CA LEU A 316 5.57 -5.90 17.86
C LEU A 316 4.19 -6.14 18.47
N LEU A 317 3.56 -7.27 18.13
CA LEU A 317 2.27 -7.66 18.71
C LEU A 317 2.39 -7.88 20.22
N LYS A 318 3.46 -8.56 20.67
CA LYS A 318 3.76 -8.75 22.10
C LYS A 318 3.93 -7.42 22.82
N ALA A 319 4.67 -6.46 22.24
CA ALA A 319 4.87 -5.13 22.81
C ALA A 319 3.55 -4.35 22.93
N SER A 320 2.71 -4.37 21.88
CA SER A 320 1.41 -3.69 21.90
C SER A 320 0.40 -4.38 22.84
N ASN A 321 0.45 -5.70 22.98
CA ASN A 321 -0.33 -6.46 23.94
C ASN A 321 0.07 -6.13 25.39
N LYS A 322 1.38 -6.09 25.68
CA LYS A 322 1.91 -5.63 26.98
C LYS A 322 1.45 -4.21 27.30
N LEU A 323 1.48 -3.31 26.31
CA LEU A 323 1.00 -1.94 26.47
C LEU A 323 -0.53 -1.87 26.66
N ALA A 324 -1.30 -2.77 26.05
CA ALA A 324 -2.74 -2.89 26.27
C ALA A 324 -3.06 -3.34 27.70
N LYS A 325 -2.28 -4.26 28.28
CA LYS A 325 -2.41 -4.66 29.69
C LYS A 325 -2.16 -3.49 30.66
N GLU A 326 -1.29 -2.56 30.30
CA GLU A 326 -0.93 -1.40 31.11
C GLU A 326 -1.93 -0.24 30.97
N LEU A 327 -2.34 0.09 29.74
CA LEU A 327 -3.08 1.32 29.42
C LEU A 327 -4.46 1.09 28.79
N GLY A 328 -4.87 -0.18 28.64
CA GLY A 328 -6.06 -0.59 27.90
C GLY A 328 -5.83 -0.68 26.38
N PRO A 329 -6.59 -1.54 25.67
CA PRO A 329 -6.54 -1.63 24.22
C PRO A 329 -7.07 -0.37 23.55
N CYS A 330 -6.82 -0.20 22.24
CA CYS A 330 -7.42 0.90 21.48
C CYS A 330 -8.96 0.81 21.46
N ARG A 331 -9.62 1.97 21.32
CA ARG A 331 -11.09 2.07 21.44
C ARG A 331 -11.83 1.22 20.42
N TYR A 332 -11.29 1.11 19.20
CA TYR A 332 -11.89 0.35 18.10
C TYR A 332 -11.24 -1.03 17.91
N PHE A 333 -10.59 -1.58 18.95
CA PHE A 333 -9.99 -2.90 18.89
C PHE A 333 -11.01 -3.99 18.48
N ASN A 334 -12.27 -3.85 18.89
CA ASN A 334 -13.37 -4.75 18.54
C ASN A 334 -13.68 -4.83 17.03
N GLU A 335 -13.18 -3.90 16.22
CA GLU A 335 -13.32 -3.91 14.75
C GLU A 335 -12.17 -4.65 14.05
N THR A 336 -11.24 -5.23 14.81
CA THR A 336 -10.06 -5.94 14.29
C THR A 336 -10.29 -7.45 14.21
N THR A 337 -9.60 -8.09 13.28
CA THR A 337 -9.50 -9.56 13.22
C THR A 337 -8.75 -10.09 14.44
N TYR A 338 -7.82 -9.31 15.01
CA TYR A 338 -7.14 -9.60 16.27
C TYR A 338 -8.11 -9.80 17.43
N ALA A 339 -9.15 -8.98 17.56
CA ALA A 339 -10.18 -9.17 18.60
C ALA A 339 -10.97 -10.47 18.45
N GLN A 340 -11.04 -11.02 17.23
CA GLN A 340 -11.64 -12.32 16.94
C GLN A 340 -10.67 -13.48 17.20
N GLY A 341 -9.43 -13.19 17.61
CA GLY A 341 -8.37 -14.17 17.80
C GLY A 341 -7.77 -14.68 16.50
N ILE A 342 -7.89 -13.91 15.41
CA ILE A 342 -7.30 -14.22 14.10
C ILE A 342 -5.99 -13.44 13.98
N LEU A 343 -4.94 -14.12 13.55
CA LEU A 343 -3.58 -13.60 13.42
C LEU A 343 -3.13 -13.59 11.94
N PRO A 344 -2.06 -12.84 11.60
CA PRO A 344 -1.50 -12.84 10.24
C PRO A 344 -1.14 -14.24 9.74
N ILE A 345 -0.66 -15.11 10.65
CA ILE A 345 -0.31 -16.50 10.34
C ILE A 345 -1.50 -17.37 9.93
N ASP A 346 -2.75 -16.93 10.11
CA ASP A 346 -3.93 -17.70 9.72
C ASP A 346 -4.41 -17.33 8.31
N THR A 347 -4.27 -16.05 7.94
CA THR A 347 -4.97 -15.43 6.80
C THR A 347 -4.08 -15.15 5.59
N TYR A 348 -2.77 -15.40 5.69
CA TYR A 348 -1.83 -15.19 4.58
C TYR A 348 -2.17 -16.05 3.35
N LYS A 349 -1.69 -15.61 2.18
CA LYS A 349 -1.87 -16.32 0.91
C LYS A 349 -1.10 -17.65 0.92
N LYS A 350 -1.82 -18.77 0.82
CA LYS A 350 -1.24 -20.12 0.96
C LYS A 350 -0.18 -20.49 -0.08
N ASP A 351 -0.11 -19.83 -1.24
CA ASP A 351 0.97 -20.03 -2.21
C ASP A 351 2.37 -19.73 -1.63
N ILE A 352 2.46 -18.97 -0.53
CA ILE A 352 3.71 -18.71 0.20
C ILE A 352 4.32 -20.01 0.76
N ASP A 353 3.51 -21.01 1.10
CA ASP A 353 3.99 -22.31 1.61
C ASP A 353 4.82 -23.08 0.55
N GLY A 354 4.67 -22.72 -0.73
CA GLY A 354 5.51 -23.27 -1.81
C GLY A 354 6.87 -22.58 -1.97
N LEU A 355 7.11 -21.47 -1.26
CA LEU A 355 8.34 -20.66 -1.38
C LEU A 355 9.35 -20.90 -0.26
N THR A 356 8.88 -21.32 0.91
CA THR A 356 9.67 -21.47 2.13
C THR A 356 9.07 -22.58 3.00
N GLN A 357 9.94 -23.34 3.67
CA GLN A 357 9.54 -24.38 4.63
C GLN A 357 9.94 -24.00 6.05
N GLU A 358 10.31 -22.74 6.27
CA GLU A 358 10.73 -22.23 7.56
C GLU A 358 9.56 -22.36 8.57
N PRO A 359 9.76 -23.08 9.69
CA PRO A 359 8.73 -23.21 10.72
C PRO A 359 8.58 -21.89 11.48
N LEU A 360 7.47 -21.74 12.19
CA LEU A 360 7.34 -20.68 13.18
C LEU A 360 8.18 -21.00 14.42
N HIS A 361 8.97 -20.05 14.90
CA HIS A 361 9.86 -20.21 16.06
C HIS A 361 9.29 -19.62 17.36
N TYR A 362 8.25 -18.78 17.25
CA TYR A 362 7.65 -18.11 18.41
C TYR A 362 6.31 -18.75 18.81
N ASP A 363 5.93 -18.59 20.08
CA ASP A 363 4.67 -19.15 20.61
C ASP A 363 3.46 -18.26 20.28
N TRP A 364 3.04 -18.33 19.01
CA TRP A 364 1.91 -17.58 18.50
C TRP A 364 0.58 -17.94 19.16
N GLU A 365 0.41 -19.17 19.66
CA GLU A 365 -0.85 -19.59 20.28
C GLU A 365 -1.01 -19.01 21.68
N SER A 366 0.06 -18.94 22.47
CA SER A 366 0.04 -18.19 23.73
C SER A 366 -0.24 -16.71 23.49
N LEU A 367 0.45 -16.09 22.52
CA LEU A 367 0.20 -14.69 22.16
C LEU A 367 -1.24 -14.45 21.67
N ARG A 368 -1.82 -15.40 20.91
CA ARG A 368 -3.22 -15.35 20.48
C ARG A 368 -4.17 -15.26 21.67
N GLN A 369 -3.98 -16.11 22.69
CA GLN A 369 -4.83 -16.08 23.89
C GLN A 369 -4.66 -14.76 24.65
N GLU A 370 -3.42 -14.30 24.83
CA GLU A 370 -3.16 -13.02 25.49
C GLU A 370 -3.82 -11.83 24.76
N ILE A 371 -3.77 -11.81 23.42
CA ILE A 371 -4.45 -10.80 22.59
C ILE A 371 -5.96 -10.87 22.75
N LYS A 372 -6.56 -12.06 22.82
CA LYS A 372 -8.01 -12.18 23.05
C LYS A 372 -8.42 -11.67 24.45
N GLU A 373 -7.58 -11.90 25.46
CA GLU A 373 -7.86 -11.53 26.84
C GLU A 373 -7.66 -10.04 27.12
N SER A 374 -6.57 -9.47 26.61
CA SER A 374 -6.13 -8.10 26.97
C SER A 374 -6.10 -7.12 25.80
N GLY A 375 -6.29 -7.61 24.58
CA GLY A 375 -6.33 -6.82 23.35
C GLY A 375 -4.97 -6.31 22.89
N LEU A 376 -5.01 -5.35 21.97
CA LEU A 376 -3.84 -4.62 21.49
C LEU A 376 -4.03 -3.12 21.69
N ARG A 377 -2.96 -2.43 22.08
CA ARG A 377 -2.97 -0.97 22.20
C ARG A 377 -3.12 -0.30 20.84
N ASN A 378 -2.67 -0.96 19.77
CA ASN A 378 -2.60 -0.43 18.41
C ASN A 378 -3.27 -1.42 17.44
N SER A 379 -4.16 -0.95 16.56
CA SER A 379 -4.84 -1.81 15.58
C SER A 379 -3.90 -2.33 14.48
N THR A 380 -2.82 -1.62 14.21
CA THR A 380 -1.77 -2.01 13.25
C THR A 380 -0.41 -1.64 13.82
N LEU A 381 0.61 -2.42 13.48
CA LEU A 381 1.97 -2.24 13.96
C LEU A 381 3.00 -2.20 12.84
N THR A 382 2.81 -2.96 11.76
CA THR A 382 3.80 -3.08 10.68
C THR A 382 3.36 -2.50 9.35
N ALA A 383 4.29 -1.79 8.69
CA ALA A 383 4.17 -1.30 7.31
C ALA A 383 5.57 -1.06 6.74
N LEU A 384 5.84 -1.46 5.49
CA LEU A 384 7.20 -1.35 4.92
C LEU A 384 7.29 -0.17 3.94
N MET A 385 7.73 0.96 4.47
CA MET A 385 7.95 2.21 3.73
C MET A 385 9.32 2.24 3.02
N PRO A 386 9.50 3.04 1.95
CA PRO A 386 10.76 3.06 1.20
C PRO A 386 11.92 3.74 1.97
N SER A 387 11.63 4.62 2.92
CA SER A 387 12.59 5.23 3.87
C SER A 387 13.75 6.06 3.29
N GLU A 388 13.59 6.68 2.11
CA GLU A 388 14.66 7.38 1.37
C GLU A 388 15.53 8.37 2.18
N THR A 389 14.97 9.08 3.15
CA THR A 389 15.69 10.10 3.94
C THR A 389 16.16 9.60 5.29
N SER A 390 15.36 8.79 5.99
CA SER A 390 15.73 8.28 7.32
C SER A 390 16.87 7.25 7.24
N SER A 391 16.89 6.41 6.21
CA SER A 391 17.97 5.44 5.98
C SER A 391 19.36 6.10 5.84
N GLN A 392 19.41 7.32 5.31
CA GLN A 392 20.66 8.06 5.10
C GLN A 392 21.35 8.40 6.43
N ILE A 393 20.55 8.75 7.46
CA ILE A 393 21.07 9.14 8.77
C ILE A 393 21.86 7.99 9.41
N SER A 394 21.40 6.75 9.24
CA SER A 394 22.05 5.55 9.77
C SER A 394 23.06 4.92 8.80
N ASN A 395 23.39 5.59 7.70
CA ASN A 395 24.11 5.04 6.57
C ASN A 395 23.58 3.65 6.11
N ALA A 396 22.26 3.45 6.08
CA ALA A 396 21.63 2.18 5.74
C ALA A 396 21.17 2.13 4.28
N THR A 397 21.01 0.92 3.73
CA THR A 397 20.24 0.75 2.49
C THR A 397 18.76 1.05 2.74
N ASN A 398 18.06 1.52 1.70
CA ASN A 398 16.71 2.06 1.80
C ASN A 398 15.67 0.94 1.92
N GLY A 399 14.96 0.86 3.04
CA GLY A 399 13.85 -0.09 3.20
C GLY A 399 14.27 -1.53 2.93
N ILE A 400 13.49 -2.19 2.07
CA ILE A 400 13.76 -3.53 1.55
C ILE A 400 14.50 -3.54 0.20
N GLU A 401 14.81 -2.38 -0.37
CA GLU A 401 15.28 -2.26 -1.74
C GLU A 401 16.77 -2.62 -1.89
N PRO A 402 17.14 -3.37 -2.94
CA PRO A 402 18.54 -3.55 -3.30
C PRO A 402 19.16 -2.21 -3.74
N PRO A 403 20.42 -1.91 -3.37
CA PRO A 403 21.06 -0.67 -3.78
C PRO A 403 21.28 -0.63 -5.30
N ARG A 404 21.11 0.55 -5.90
CA ARG A 404 21.34 0.77 -7.35
C ARG A 404 22.80 0.60 -7.77
N GLY A 405 23.71 0.72 -6.83
CA GLY A 405 25.15 0.61 -6.98
C GLY A 405 25.82 0.74 -5.61
N HIS A 406 27.09 0.36 -5.51
CA HIS A 406 27.83 0.45 -4.24
C HIS A 406 28.00 1.88 -3.72
N VAL A 407 27.98 2.87 -4.63
CA VAL A 407 27.89 4.29 -4.29
C VAL A 407 26.61 4.87 -4.85
N SER A 408 25.70 5.26 -3.98
CA SER A 408 24.49 5.97 -4.38
C SER A 408 24.74 7.48 -4.41
N ILE A 409 24.27 8.13 -5.46
CA ILE A 409 24.30 9.59 -5.62
C ILE A 409 22.91 10.12 -5.30
N LYS A 410 22.80 10.95 -4.26
CA LYS A 410 21.54 11.54 -3.81
C LYS A 410 21.62 13.07 -3.87
N ALA A 411 20.55 13.69 -4.35
CA ALA A 411 20.42 15.14 -4.33
C ALA A 411 19.96 15.60 -2.95
N SER A 412 20.64 16.62 -2.41
CA SER A 412 20.25 17.31 -1.18
C SER A 412 20.18 18.82 -1.43
N LYS A 413 19.67 19.59 -0.46
CA LYS A 413 19.71 21.05 -0.51
C LYS A 413 21.14 21.60 -0.64
N ASP A 414 22.10 20.90 -0.03
CA ASP A 414 23.50 21.33 0.10
C ASP A 414 24.39 20.74 -1.01
N GLY A 415 23.80 20.05 -1.99
CA GLY A 415 24.49 19.49 -3.15
C GLY A 415 24.38 17.97 -3.26
N ILE A 416 25.33 17.38 -4.00
CA ILE A 416 25.36 15.94 -4.28
C ILE A 416 25.98 15.20 -3.09
N LEU A 417 25.19 14.34 -2.44
CA LEU A 417 25.65 13.40 -1.42
C LEU A 417 25.99 12.06 -2.08
N ARG A 418 27.20 11.57 -1.81
CA ARG A 418 27.61 10.22 -2.18
C ARG A 418 27.56 9.35 -0.94
N GLN A 419 26.79 8.29 -0.99
CA GLN A 419 26.62 7.36 0.12
C GLN A 419 27.07 5.96 -0.33
N VAL A 420 28.11 5.44 0.32
CA VAL A 420 28.64 4.09 0.10
C VAL A 420 27.81 3.10 0.89
N VAL A 421 27.52 1.92 0.32
CA VAL A 421 26.82 0.84 1.03
C VAL A 421 27.58 0.42 2.29
N PRO A 422 26.87 0.02 3.37
CA PRO A 422 27.50 -0.47 4.59
C PRO A 422 28.50 -1.59 4.32
N ASP A 423 29.66 -1.53 4.99
CA ASP A 423 30.67 -2.59 4.99
C ASP A 423 31.14 -3.02 3.60
N TYR A 424 31.24 -2.05 2.68
CA TYR A 424 31.65 -2.27 1.30
C TYR A 424 32.98 -3.03 1.18
N GLU A 425 33.96 -2.74 2.04
CA GLU A 425 35.29 -3.35 2.00
C GLU A 425 35.24 -4.88 2.13
N ASN A 426 34.31 -5.40 2.93
CA ASN A 426 34.19 -6.84 3.19
C ASN A 426 33.05 -7.51 2.42
N LEU A 427 31.99 -6.77 2.06
CA LEU A 427 30.75 -7.34 1.51
C LEU A 427 30.42 -6.87 0.08
N SER A 428 31.32 -6.15 -0.60
CA SER A 428 31.06 -5.65 -1.96
C SER A 428 30.57 -6.73 -2.94
N GLU A 429 31.11 -7.94 -2.86
CA GLU A 429 30.73 -9.10 -3.70
C GLU A 429 29.46 -9.83 -3.21
N ASN A 430 29.10 -9.65 -1.93
CA ASN A 430 27.91 -10.25 -1.32
C ASN A 430 26.64 -9.46 -1.65
N TYR A 431 26.75 -8.15 -1.85
CA TYR A 431 25.62 -7.36 -2.32
C TYR A 431 25.16 -7.84 -3.69
N GLU A 432 23.85 -7.95 -3.86
CA GLU A 432 23.22 -8.02 -5.17
C GLU A 432 22.65 -6.64 -5.50
N LEU A 433 23.24 -5.97 -6.49
CA LEU A 433 22.78 -4.65 -6.91
C LEU A 433 21.49 -4.76 -7.72
N LEU A 434 20.69 -3.70 -7.73
CA LEU A 434 19.38 -3.66 -8.39
C LEU A 434 19.40 -4.18 -9.83
N TRP A 435 20.40 -3.77 -10.61
CA TRP A 435 20.49 -4.11 -12.03
C TRP A 435 21.26 -5.40 -12.32
N ASP A 436 21.79 -6.06 -11.29
CA ASP A 436 22.39 -7.40 -11.41
C ASP A 436 21.31 -8.49 -11.29
N ILE A 437 20.21 -8.19 -10.57
CA ILE A 437 19.03 -9.05 -10.43
C ILE A 437 18.45 -9.40 -11.82
N PRO A 438 18.30 -10.69 -12.18
CA PRO A 438 17.86 -11.13 -13.50
C PRO A 438 16.38 -10.93 -13.79
N SER A 439 15.53 -11.04 -12.78
CA SER A 439 14.08 -10.88 -12.91
C SER A 439 13.47 -10.43 -11.59
N ASN A 440 12.23 -9.94 -11.63
CA ASN A 440 11.52 -9.55 -10.41
C ASN A 440 11.08 -10.76 -9.56
N ASP A 441 11.22 -11.99 -10.04
CA ASP A 441 10.57 -13.17 -9.45
C ASP A 441 11.04 -13.42 -8.01
N GLY A 442 12.35 -13.40 -7.76
CA GLY A 442 12.91 -13.58 -6.41
C GLY A 442 12.51 -12.44 -5.46
N TYR A 443 12.64 -11.18 -5.88
CA TYR A 443 12.21 -10.04 -5.07
C TYR A 443 10.71 -10.11 -4.72
N LEU A 444 9.84 -10.42 -5.68
CA LEU A 444 8.39 -10.54 -5.44
C LEU A 444 8.06 -11.71 -4.51
N GLN A 445 8.83 -12.81 -4.54
CA GLN A 445 8.71 -13.90 -3.56
C GLN A 445 9.03 -13.41 -2.14
N LEU A 446 10.14 -12.67 -1.98
CA LEU A 446 10.52 -12.10 -0.68
C LEU A 446 9.45 -11.13 -0.16
N VAL A 447 8.91 -10.25 -1.01
CA VAL A 447 7.82 -9.36 -0.62
C VAL A 447 6.58 -10.16 -0.19
N GLY A 448 6.24 -11.25 -0.89
CA GLY A 448 5.14 -12.14 -0.50
C GLY A 448 5.35 -12.78 0.87
N ILE A 449 6.59 -13.23 1.15
CA ILE A 449 6.99 -13.80 2.46
C ILE A 449 6.90 -12.74 3.56
N MET A 450 7.38 -11.51 3.32
CA MET A 450 7.22 -10.40 4.26
C MET A 450 5.74 -10.10 4.51
N GLN A 451 4.93 -10.08 3.45
CA GLN A 451 3.52 -9.70 3.50
C GLN A 451 2.70 -10.65 4.37
N LYS A 452 3.11 -11.92 4.54
CA LYS A 452 2.50 -12.91 5.46
C LYS A 452 2.37 -12.40 6.89
N PHE A 453 3.32 -11.57 7.33
CA PHE A 453 3.39 -11.06 8.70
C PHE A 453 2.99 -9.58 8.80
N VAL A 454 3.16 -8.81 7.73
CA VAL A 454 2.91 -7.36 7.72
C VAL A 454 1.40 -7.05 7.79
N ASP A 455 0.99 -6.29 8.80
CA ASP A 455 -0.38 -5.81 9.03
C ASP A 455 -0.92 -5.05 7.81
N GLN A 456 -0.16 -4.05 7.39
CA GLN A 456 -0.52 -3.15 6.30
C GLN A 456 0.04 -3.67 4.97
N ALA A 457 0.69 -2.83 4.17
CA ALA A 457 1.25 -3.19 2.87
C ALA A 457 2.75 -2.85 2.79
N ILE A 458 3.32 -3.06 1.61
CA ILE A 458 4.74 -2.90 1.33
C ILE A 458 4.89 -2.04 0.07
N SER A 459 5.78 -1.04 0.10
CA SER A 459 6.13 -0.26 -1.10
C SER A 459 6.99 -1.07 -2.08
N ALA A 460 6.41 -2.12 -2.67
CA ALA A 460 7.11 -3.06 -3.52
C ALA A 460 7.37 -2.50 -4.93
N ASN A 461 8.61 -2.62 -5.41
CA ASN A 461 9.01 -2.13 -6.73
C ASN A 461 9.03 -3.25 -7.79
N THR A 462 8.87 -2.86 -9.05
CA THR A 462 9.10 -3.76 -10.21
C THR A 462 10.08 -3.09 -11.16
N ASN A 463 11.16 -3.79 -11.50
CA ASN A 463 12.31 -3.24 -12.20
C ASN A 463 12.52 -3.99 -13.52
N TYR A 464 12.85 -3.26 -14.57
CA TYR A 464 13.08 -3.82 -15.90
C TYR A 464 14.24 -3.10 -16.57
N ASP A 465 15.31 -3.82 -16.88
CA ASP A 465 16.40 -3.30 -17.71
C ASP A 465 16.12 -3.65 -19.19
N PRO A 466 15.83 -2.66 -20.06
CA PRO A 466 15.59 -2.90 -21.47
C PRO A 466 16.71 -3.68 -22.17
N LYS A 467 17.97 -3.57 -21.71
CA LYS A 467 19.11 -4.27 -22.32
C LYS A 467 19.04 -5.79 -22.21
N ARG A 468 18.23 -6.31 -21.28
CA ARG A 468 18.03 -7.75 -21.06
C ARG A 468 16.96 -8.36 -22.00
N PHE A 469 16.30 -7.54 -22.82
CA PHE A 469 15.23 -7.98 -23.70
C PHE A 469 15.58 -7.76 -25.18
N GLU A 470 15.03 -8.61 -26.03
CA GLU A 470 15.13 -8.47 -27.48
C GLU A 470 14.62 -7.08 -27.93
N ASP A 471 15.31 -6.48 -28.90
CA ASP A 471 15.07 -5.12 -29.42
C ASP A 471 15.10 -3.99 -28.37
N GLY A 472 15.62 -4.24 -27.16
CA GLY A 472 15.65 -3.23 -26.11
C GLY A 472 14.25 -2.85 -25.61
N LYS A 473 13.26 -3.75 -25.71
CA LYS A 473 11.86 -3.47 -25.34
C LYS A 473 11.36 -4.52 -24.35
N VAL A 474 10.84 -4.06 -23.22
CA VAL A 474 10.23 -4.95 -22.22
C VAL A 474 8.89 -5.47 -22.76
N PRO A 475 8.70 -6.80 -22.93
CA PRO A 475 7.47 -7.34 -23.47
C PRO A 475 6.28 -7.14 -22.52
N MET A 476 5.11 -6.78 -23.05
CA MET A 476 3.87 -6.70 -22.27
C MET A 476 3.57 -8.02 -21.54
N LYS A 477 3.90 -9.16 -22.16
CA LYS A 477 3.79 -10.49 -21.54
C LYS A 477 4.60 -10.61 -20.25
N ARG A 478 5.80 -10.01 -20.17
CA ARG A 478 6.61 -10.01 -18.94
C ARG A 478 5.98 -9.11 -17.87
N LEU A 479 5.54 -7.91 -18.25
CA LEU A 479 4.87 -6.98 -17.33
C LEU A 479 3.61 -7.61 -16.69
N LEU A 480 2.76 -8.24 -17.50
CA LEU A 480 1.56 -8.93 -17.02
C LEU A 480 1.91 -10.20 -16.23
N GLY A 481 2.96 -10.92 -16.61
CA GLY A 481 3.48 -12.05 -15.86
C GLY A 481 3.86 -11.67 -14.44
N ASP A 482 4.64 -10.60 -14.27
CA ASP A 482 5.11 -10.12 -12.97
C ASP A 482 3.95 -9.59 -12.12
N LEU A 483 2.97 -8.92 -12.74
CA LEU A 483 1.73 -8.50 -12.08
C LEU A 483 0.94 -9.69 -11.52
N LEU A 484 0.81 -10.78 -12.30
CA LEU A 484 0.13 -12.00 -11.87
C LEU A 484 0.92 -12.74 -10.80
N THR A 485 2.26 -12.76 -10.89
CA THR A 485 3.15 -13.33 -9.86
C THR A 485 2.97 -12.59 -8.53
N ALA A 486 2.96 -11.26 -8.54
CA ALA A 486 2.69 -10.45 -7.36
C ALA A 486 1.32 -10.79 -6.73
N TYR A 487 0.28 -10.86 -7.56
CA TYR A 487 -1.05 -11.24 -7.08
C TYR A 487 -1.08 -12.68 -6.52
N LYS A 488 -0.41 -13.63 -7.17
CA LYS A 488 -0.33 -15.03 -6.74
C LYS A 488 0.25 -15.16 -5.33
N TYR A 489 1.31 -14.42 -5.03
CA TYR A 489 1.99 -14.43 -3.73
C TYR A 489 1.40 -13.46 -2.71
N GLY A 490 0.19 -12.92 -2.96
CA GLY A 490 -0.56 -12.17 -1.95
C GLY A 490 -0.07 -10.74 -1.72
N LEU A 491 0.71 -10.17 -2.64
CA LEU A 491 1.15 -8.78 -2.52
C LEU A 491 -0.07 -7.85 -2.54
N LYS A 492 -0.14 -6.94 -1.56
CA LYS A 492 -1.25 -5.98 -1.49
C LYS A 492 -1.09 -4.85 -2.50
N THR A 493 0.14 -4.44 -2.83
CA THR A 493 0.41 -3.23 -3.61
C THR A 493 1.69 -3.32 -4.46
N LEU A 494 1.77 -2.50 -5.52
CA LEU A 494 2.93 -2.35 -6.43
C LEU A 494 3.11 -0.92 -6.98
#